data_AF-A0AAD8GV04-F1
#
_entry.id   AF-A0AAD8GV04-F1
#
_cell.length_a   1.000
_cell.length_b   1.000
_cell.length_c   1.000
_cell.angle_alpha   90.00
_cell.angle_beta   90.00
_cell.angle_gamma   90.00
#
_symmetry.space_group_name_H-M   'P 1'
#
loop_
_entity.id
_entity.type
_entity.pdbx_description
1 polymer ?
#
loop_
_entity_poly.entity_id
_entity_poly.type
_entity_poly.pdbx_seq_one_letter_code
_entity_poly.pdbx_strand_id
1 'polypeptide(L)'
;MLGNGVVGILSESTNKWERRVPLTPSHCARLLHGGKGQTGVARIIVQPSTKRIHHDSLYEDVGCEVSEDLSDCGLILGIKQPKLEMILPNRAYAFFSHTHKAQKENMPLLDKILAERASLYDYELMVGDHGKRLLAFGKFAGRAGMIELLSGLGQRYLNLGYSTPLLSLGASYMYSSLAAAKAAVISVGEEIANIGLPSGICPLVFVFTGSGNVSSGAQEIFKLLPHTFVDPKRVPQLFAQEKDLTSARASKRVFQVYGCVVTSENIVAHNDHEQVFDKADYYAHPEHYRPIFHETIAPYASVIVNCMYWERRFPRLLTTEQLQDLMKEGCPLIGISDITCDVGGSIEFVNQNTSIDSPFFRYDPFKNSYHRDMEGDGVICSAVDILPTEFAKEASQHFGDILSKFIGRLASTDDIEKLPAHLNRSCIAHAGALTSLYEYIPRMRKSNLEDLPDNLVESNSTKNKYTRLVSLSGHLFDTFMINEALDIIEEAGGSFHLVKCQVGQSADAMSYSELEVGADDNELLDKIIDSLTSIANPSEDHQVVTKDTNMVSLKFGSFQNGDITESYDGGKSAVLILGAARRTVFM
;
A
#
# COMPACT_ATOMS: atom_id res chain seq x y z
N MET A 1 -27.99 5.99 -19.59
CA MET A 1 -27.93 4.57 -19.16
C MET A 1 -27.44 4.41 -17.73
N LEU A 2 -26.61 5.33 -17.22
CA LEU A 2 -26.35 5.43 -15.78
C LEU A 2 -27.67 5.44 -14.98
N GLY A 3 -27.64 4.87 -13.77
CA GLY A 3 -28.79 4.80 -12.87
C GLY A 3 -29.86 3.78 -13.25
N ASN A 4 -29.64 2.92 -14.25
CA ASN A 4 -30.67 1.95 -14.67
C ASN A 4 -30.85 0.75 -13.69
N GLY A 5 -29.94 0.59 -12.73
CA GLY A 5 -29.93 -0.51 -11.76
C GLY A 5 -29.42 -1.84 -12.33
N VAL A 6 -28.84 -1.86 -13.53
CA VAL A 6 -28.26 -3.07 -14.15
C VAL A 6 -26.76 -3.09 -13.89
N VAL A 7 -26.28 -4.14 -13.22
CA VAL A 7 -24.89 -4.28 -12.80
C VAL A 7 -24.19 -5.35 -13.63
N GLY A 8 -23.06 -5.01 -14.23
CA GLY A 8 -22.16 -5.92 -14.92
C GLY A 8 -21.04 -6.40 -14.01
N ILE A 9 -20.62 -7.67 -14.12
CA ILE A 9 -19.40 -8.20 -13.48
C ILE A 9 -18.47 -8.70 -14.58
N LEU A 10 -17.27 -8.11 -14.67
CA LEU A 10 -16.27 -8.45 -15.66
C LEU A 10 -15.66 -9.85 -15.46
N SER A 11 -15.12 -10.39 -16.55
CA SER A 11 -14.18 -11.51 -16.51
C SER A 11 -12.76 -10.94 -16.42
N GLU A 12 -12.09 -11.13 -15.28
CA GLU A 12 -10.74 -10.59 -15.06
C GLU A 12 -9.75 -11.12 -16.09
N SER A 13 -8.97 -10.23 -16.73
CA SER A 13 -8.02 -10.59 -17.79
C SER A 13 -6.54 -10.37 -17.46
N THR A 14 -6.23 -9.79 -16.29
CA THR A 14 -4.88 -9.27 -15.97
C THR A 14 -3.80 -10.35 -15.93
N ASN A 15 -4.02 -11.44 -15.19
CA ASN A 15 -3.09 -12.56 -15.12
C ASN A 15 -3.83 -13.86 -14.76
N LYS A 16 -3.12 -15.00 -14.81
CA LYS A 16 -3.70 -16.33 -14.56
C LYS A 16 -4.13 -16.57 -13.10
N TRP A 17 -3.54 -15.84 -12.15
CA TRP A 17 -3.79 -15.96 -10.72
C TRP A 17 -4.96 -15.10 -10.24
N GLU A 18 -5.29 -14.03 -10.96
CA GLU A 18 -6.44 -13.18 -10.66
C GLU A 18 -7.74 -13.92 -10.95
N ARG A 19 -8.24 -14.61 -9.92
CA ARG A 19 -9.46 -15.40 -9.89
C ARG A 19 -10.53 -14.77 -9.00
N ARG A 20 -10.22 -13.65 -8.34
CA ARG A 20 -11.14 -12.95 -7.44
C ARG A 20 -12.27 -12.29 -8.22
N VAL A 21 -13.29 -11.88 -7.48
CA VAL A 21 -14.47 -11.17 -7.99
C VAL A 21 -14.91 -10.07 -7.05
N PRO A 22 -15.49 -8.98 -7.57
CA PRO A 22 -16.00 -7.89 -6.74
C PRO A 22 -17.24 -8.31 -5.93
N LEU A 23 -18.08 -9.18 -6.49
CA LEU A 23 -19.27 -9.73 -5.84
C LEU A 23 -19.29 -11.25 -6.04
N THR A 24 -19.58 -11.98 -4.97
CA THR A 24 -19.76 -13.45 -5.00
C THR A 24 -21.23 -13.80 -5.27
N PRO A 25 -21.58 -15.05 -5.64
CA PRO A 25 -22.97 -15.45 -5.82
C PRO A 25 -23.87 -15.11 -4.63
N SER A 26 -23.35 -15.25 -3.40
CA SER A 26 -24.11 -14.88 -2.19
C SER A 26 -24.42 -13.38 -2.11
N HIS A 27 -23.55 -12.52 -2.64
CA HIS A 27 -23.78 -11.08 -2.71
C HIS A 27 -24.85 -10.76 -3.75
N CYS A 28 -24.74 -11.36 -4.94
CA CYS A 28 -25.70 -11.21 -6.02
C CYS A 28 -27.11 -11.63 -5.57
N ALA A 29 -27.23 -12.79 -4.92
CA ALA A 29 -28.49 -13.27 -4.36
C ALA A 29 -29.13 -12.24 -3.42
N ARG A 30 -28.34 -11.65 -2.50
CA ARG A 30 -28.84 -10.63 -1.56
C ARG A 30 -29.30 -9.36 -2.28
N LEU A 31 -28.54 -8.91 -3.28
CA LEU A 31 -28.86 -7.71 -4.05
C LEU A 31 -30.12 -7.90 -4.91
N LEU A 32 -30.29 -9.05 -5.54
CA LEU A 32 -31.44 -9.36 -6.39
C LEU A 32 -32.71 -9.63 -5.56
N HIS A 33 -32.62 -10.46 -4.51
CA HIS A 33 -33.79 -10.84 -3.71
C HIS A 33 -34.33 -9.71 -2.82
N GLY A 34 -33.53 -8.69 -2.50
CA GLY A 34 -34.06 -7.49 -1.84
C GLY A 34 -34.95 -6.64 -2.75
N GLY A 35 -34.89 -6.86 -4.07
CA GLY A 35 -35.68 -6.15 -5.08
C GLY A 35 -35.22 -4.72 -5.32
N LYS A 36 -35.43 -4.22 -6.54
CA LYS A 36 -34.97 -2.88 -6.99
C LYS A 36 -35.37 -1.75 -6.04
N GLY A 37 -36.58 -1.81 -5.47
CA GLY A 37 -37.08 -0.77 -4.55
C GLY A 37 -36.29 -0.64 -3.24
N GLN A 38 -35.63 -1.71 -2.79
CA GLN A 38 -34.81 -1.69 -1.56
C GLN A 38 -33.32 -1.63 -1.87
N THR A 39 -32.86 -2.39 -2.87
CA THR A 39 -31.43 -2.54 -3.15
C THR A 39 -30.93 -1.67 -4.27
N GLY A 40 -31.79 -1.04 -5.07
CA GLY A 40 -31.38 -0.31 -6.27
C GLY A 40 -30.80 -1.18 -7.39
N VAL A 41 -30.86 -2.51 -7.27
CA VAL A 41 -30.37 -3.45 -8.29
C VAL A 41 -31.55 -4.16 -8.92
N ALA A 42 -31.63 -4.08 -10.25
CA ALA A 42 -32.69 -4.66 -11.07
C ALA A 42 -32.27 -5.98 -11.72
N ARG A 43 -31.04 -6.02 -12.26
CA ARG A 43 -30.45 -7.16 -12.97
C ARG A 43 -28.95 -7.19 -12.67
N ILE A 44 -28.37 -8.39 -12.65
CA ILE A 44 -26.92 -8.59 -12.60
C ILE A 44 -26.54 -9.44 -13.80
N ILE A 45 -25.65 -8.93 -14.64
CA ILE A 45 -25.10 -9.61 -15.80
C ILE A 45 -23.64 -9.93 -15.52
N VAL A 46 -23.24 -11.18 -15.68
CA VAL A 46 -21.90 -11.68 -15.38
C VAL A 46 -21.26 -12.13 -16.68
N GLN A 47 -20.09 -11.60 -17.01
CA GLN A 47 -19.32 -12.13 -18.13
C GLN A 47 -18.88 -13.57 -17.86
N PRO A 48 -18.98 -14.48 -18.83
CA PRO A 48 -18.48 -15.84 -18.70
C PRO A 48 -17.01 -15.87 -18.28
N SER A 49 -16.66 -16.81 -17.39
CA SER A 49 -15.26 -16.97 -16.97
C SER A 49 -14.93 -18.39 -16.57
N THR A 50 -13.99 -18.98 -17.30
CA THR A 50 -13.43 -20.30 -16.96
C THR A 50 -12.36 -20.24 -15.86
N LYS A 51 -11.89 -19.04 -15.51
CA LYS A 51 -10.81 -18.81 -14.53
C LYS A 51 -11.33 -18.44 -13.13
N ARG A 52 -12.43 -17.69 -13.08
CA ARG A 52 -13.05 -17.15 -11.86
C ARG A 52 -13.23 -18.21 -10.77
N ILE A 53 -12.98 -17.84 -9.51
CA ILE A 53 -13.09 -18.78 -8.38
C ILE A 53 -14.52 -19.28 -8.12
N HIS A 54 -15.52 -18.52 -8.57
CA HIS A 54 -16.94 -18.90 -8.58
C HIS A 54 -17.38 -19.14 -10.01
N HIS A 55 -17.85 -20.36 -10.30
CA HIS A 55 -18.32 -20.74 -11.64
C HIS A 55 -19.59 -19.98 -12.05
N ASP A 56 -19.79 -19.82 -13.35
CA ASP A 56 -20.92 -19.10 -13.94
C ASP A 56 -22.27 -19.68 -13.50
N SER A 57 -22.38 -21.01 -13.41
CA SER A 57 -23.60 -21.68 -12.95
C SER A 57 -24.03 -21.25 -11.55
N LEU A 58 -23.09 -20.93 -10.66
CA LEU A 58 -23.42 -20.45 -9.31
C LEU A 58 -24.08 -19.07 -9.33
N TYR A 59 -23.79 -18.26 -10.35
CA TYR A 59 -24.44 -16.97 -10.55
C TYR A 59 -25.84 -17.15 -11.18
N GLU A 60 -25.97 -18.06 -12.15
CA GLU A 60 -27.28 -18.41 -12.73
C GLU A 60 -28.25 -18.93 -11.67
N ASP A 61 -27.78 -19.81 -10.77
CA ASP A 61 -28.57 -20.38 -9.67
C ASP A 61 -29.16 -19.32 -8.73
N VAL A 62 -28.55 -18.13 -8.64
CA VAL A 62 -29.01 -17.01 -7.81
C VAL A 62 -29.72 -15.92 -8.61
N GLY A 63 -30.03 -16.17 -9.88
CA GLY A 63 -30.80 -15.28 -10.75
C GLY A 63 -29.98 -14.24 -11.51
N CYS A 64 -28.66 -14.36 -11.58
CA CYS A 64 -27.87 -13.55 -12.50
C CYS A 64 -28.01 -14.05 -13.94
N GLU A 65 -27.82 -13.15 -14.89
CA GLU A 65 -27.67 -13.47 -16.31
C GLU A 65 -26.20 -13.66 -16.65
N VAL A 66 -25.86 -14.65 -17.49
CA VAL A 66 -24.49 -14.85 -17.98
C VAL A 66 -24.43 -14.43 -19.45
N SER A 67 -23.60 -13.43 -19.76
CA SER A 67 -23.50 -12.84 -21.11
C SER A 67 -22.14 -12.15 -21.31
N GLU A 68 -21.53 -12.36 -22.48
CA GLU A 68 -20.34 -11.61 -22.90
C GLU A 68 -20.64 -10.11 -23.06
N ASP A 69 -21.85 -9.80 -23.53
CA ASP A 69 -22.29 -8.43 -23.75
C ASP A 69 -22.79 -7.80 -22.45
N LEU A 70 -22.13 -6.71 -22.06
CA LEU A 70 -22.47 -5.88 -20.90
C LEU A 70 -23.08 -4.52 -21.32
N SER A 71 -23.49 -4.36 -22.59
CA SER A 71 -24.02 -3.11 -23.13
C SER A 71 -25.24 -2.58 -22.36
N ASP A 72 -26.07 -3.46 -21.82
CA ASP A 72 -27.23 -3.11 -20.98
C ASP A 72 -26.88 -2.57 -19.58
N CYS A 73 -25.65 -2.81 -19.09
CA CYS A 73 -25.26 -2.46 -17.73
C CYS A 73 -25.13 -0.94 -17.58
N GLY A 74 -25.60 -0.37 -16.48
CA GLY A 74 -25.31 1.02 -16.12
C GLY A 74 -23.99 1.14 -15.35
N LEU A 75 -23.71 0.15 -14.50
CA LEU A 75 -22.49 0.02 -13.68
C LEU A 75 -21.80 -1.31 -14.02
N ILE A 76 -20.49 -1.30 -14.22
CA ILE A 76 -19.66 -2.46 -14.52
C ILE A 76 -18.56 -2.58 -13.47
N LEU A 77 -18.44 -3.75 -12.85
CA LEU A 77 -17.54 -4.02 -11.74
C LEU A 77 -16.41 -4.95 -12.18
N GLY A 78 -15.18 -4.63 -11.77
CA GLY A 78 -14.03 -5.52 -11.80
C GLY A 78 -13.28 -5.47 -10.47
N ILE A 79 -12.24 -6.28 -10.32
CA ILE A 79 -11.19 -6.14 -9.29
C ILE A 79 -10.03 -5.33 -9.89
N LYS A 80 -9.53 -5.73 -11.07
CA LYS A 80 -8.43 -5.05 -11.76
C LYS A 80 -8.93 -4.30 -12.99
N GLN A 81 -8.01 -3.55 -13.59
CA GLN A 81 -8.24 -2.77 -14.79
C GLN A 81 -8.67 -3.68 -15.96
N PRO A 82 -9.79 -3.39 -16.64
CA PRO A 82 -10.14 -4.05 -17.89
C PRO A 82 -9.20 -3.62 -19.01
N LYS A 83 -9.19 -4.38 -20.11
CA LYS A 83 -8.50 -3.95 -21.34
C LYS A 83 -9.21 -2.75 -21.95
N LEU A 84 -8.47 -1.95 -22.73
CA LEU A 84 -9.00 -0.71 -23.32
C LEU A 84 -10.22 -0.98 -24.22
N GLU A 85 -10.22 -2.08 -24.97
CA GLU A 85 -11.33 -2.49 -25.84
C GLU A 85 -12.61 -2.89 -25.09
N MET A 86 -12.53 -3.15 -23.78
CA MET A 86 -13.67 -3.50 -22.95
C MET A 86 -14.38 -2.27 -22.35
N ILE A 87 -13.82 -1.07 -22.56
CA ILE A 87 -14.44 0.18 -22.11
C ILE A 87 -15.55 0.59 -23.09
N LEU A 88 -16.78 0.55 -22.59
CA LEU A 88 -17.99 0.88 -23.31
C LEU A 88 -18.39 2.36 -23.09
N PRO A 89 -18.97 3.01 -24.10
CA PRO A 89 -19.36 4.41 -24.01
C PRO A 89 -20.48 4.65 -23.01
N ASN A 90 -20.39 5.74 -22.24
CA ASN A 90 -21.43 6.23 -21.32
C ASN A 90 -21.85 5.18 -20.26
N ARG A 91 -20.87 4.51 -19.64
CA ARG A 91 -21.05 3.52 -18.56
C ARG A 91 -20.28 3.93 -17.32
N ALA A 92 -20.70 3.46 -16.15
CA ALA A 92 -19.91 3.56 -14.93
C ALA A 92 -19.07 2.29 -14.74
N TYR A 93 -17.82 2.46 -14.32
CA TYR A 93 -16.91 1.39 -13.98
C TYR A 93 -16.43 1.53 -12.53
N ALA A 94 -16.31 0.42 -11.81
CA ALA A 94 -15.65 0.39 -10.51
C ALA A 94 -14.62 -0.74 -10.43
N PHE A 95 -13.36 -0.40 -10.16
CA PHE A 95 -12.22 -1.30 -9.99
C PHE A 95 -11.04 -0.55 -9.35
N PHE A 96 -9.98 -1.26 -8.94
CA PHE A 96 -8.71 -0.62 -8.59
C PHE A 96 -8.07 -0.07 -9.86
N SER A 97 -8.23 1.22 -10.13
CA SER A 97 -7.78 1.79 -11.41
C SER A 97 -6.30 2.12 -11.37
N HIS A 98 -5.79 2.51 -10.20
CA HIS A 98 -4.42 3.01 -10.04
C HIS A 98 -4.15 4.13 -11.04
N THR A 99 -5.07 5.09 -11.13
CA THR A 99 -4.98 6.25 -12.03
C THR A 99 -4.91 7.59 -11.30
N HIS A 100 -5.43 7.69 -10.07
CA HIS A 100 -5.48 9.01 -9.40
C HIS A 100 -4.09 9.56 -9.11
N LYS A 101 -3.12 8.69 -8.85
CA LYS A 101 -1.72 9.08 -8.64
C LYS A 101 -0.93 9.27 -9.95
N ALA A 102 -1.63 9.45 -11.07
CA ALA A 102 -1.05 9.65 -12.39
C ALA A 102 -0.02 8.57 -12.81
N GLN A 103 -0.21 7.32 -12.37
CA GLN A 103 0.68 6.20 -12.71
C GLN A 103 0.73 6.01 -14.24
N LYS A 104 1.94 6.13 -14.80
CA LYS A 104 2.19 6.22 -16.24
C LYS A 104 1.57 5.07 -17.02
N GLU A 105 1.67 3.86 -16.49
CA GLU A 105 1.17 2.62 -17.07
C GLU A 105 -0.36 2.59 -17.23
N ASN A 106 -1.11 3.32 -16.39
CA ASN A 106 -2.58 3.32 -16.39
C ASN A 106 -3.18 4.58 -17.01
N MET A 107 -2.37 5.56 -17.42
CA MET A 107 -2.88 6.77 -18.10
C MET A 107 -3.62 6.47 -19.42
N PRO A 108 -3.21 5.50 -20.26
CA PRO A 108 -3.99 5.11 -21.44
C PRO A 108 -5.40 4.63 -21.11
N LEU A 109 -5.60 3.98 -19.95
CA LEU A 109 -6.92 3.57 -19.47
C LEU A 109 -7.78 4.80 -19.12
N LEU A 110 -7.21 5.75 -18.40
CA LEU A 110 -7.91 7.00 -18.06
C LEU A 110 -8.30 7.79 -19.31
N ASP A 111 -7.40 7.88 -20.30
CA ASP A 111 -7.68 8.51 -21.60
C ASP A 111 -8.86 7.84 -22.31
N LYS A 112 -8.88 6.49 -22.32
CA LYS A 112 -9.98 5.72 -22.90
C LYS A 112 -11.30 5.97 -22.15
N ILE A 113 -11.29 6.01 -20.82
CA ILE A 113 -12.47 6.33 -20.00
C ILE A 113 -13.04 7.71 -20.36
N LEU A 114 -12.17 8.72 -20.46
CA LEU A 114 -12.56 10.09 -20.82
C LEU A 114 -13.14 10.14 -22.24
N ALA A 115 -12.48 9.53 -23.22
CA ALA A 115 -12.94 9.50 -24.61
C ALA A 115 -14.32 8.83 -24.76
N GLU A 116 -14.57 7.76 -24.00
CA GLU A 116 -15.84 7.03 -24.01
C GLU A 116 -16.91 7.69 -23.13
N ARG A 117 -16.60 8.82 -22.49
CA ARG A 117 -17.49 9.52 -21.55
C ARG A 117 -17.99 8.61 -20.43
N ALA A 118 -17.17 7.62 -20.07
CA ALA A 118 -17.45 6.70 -18.98
C ALA A 118 -17.20 7.38 -17.64
N SER A 119 -17.80 6.83 -16.58
CA SER A 119 -17.51 7.21 -15.20
C SER A 119 -16.58 6.17 -14.58
N LEU A 120 -15.62 6.61 -13.78
CA LEU A 120 -14.64 5.74 -13.15
C LEU A 120 -14.64 5.95 -11.64
N TYR A 121 -15.04 4.91 -10.90
CA TYR A 121 -14.98 4.84 -9.45
C TYR A 121 -13.79 3.97 -9.02
N ASP A 122 -12.84 4.52 -8.29
CA ASP A 122 -11.74 3.74 -7.75
C ASP A 122 -12.05 3.28 -6.32
N TYR A 123 -12.06 1.96 -6.09
CA TYR A 123 -12.23 1.38 -4.75
C TYR A 123 -11.18 1.86 -3.76
N GLU A 124 -10.02 2.21 -4.28
CA GLU A 124 -8.89 2.79 -3.56
C GLU A 124 -9.29 4.07 -2.80
N LEU A 125 -10.28 4.80 -3.31
CA LEU A 125 -10.72 6.11 -2.85
C LEU A 125 -12.08 6.07 -2.12
N MET A 126 -12.63 4.86 -1.90
CA MET A 126 -13.80 4.64 -1.05
C MET A 126 -13.39 4.58 0.42
N VAL A 127 -13.36 5.76 1.06
CA VAL A 127 -12.90 5.97 2.44
C VAL A 127 -14.07 6.31 3.38
N GLY A 128 -14.04 5.80 4.61
CA GLY A 128 -15.03 6.14 5.63
C GLY A 128 -14.80 7.53 6.26
N ASP A 129 -15.65 7.88 7.23
CA ASP A 129 -15.67 9.21 7.89
C ASP A 129 -14.37 9.62 8.61
N HIS A 130 -13.40 8.71 8.73
CA HIS A 130 -12.08 8.94 9.35
C HIS A 130 -10.93 8.72 8.37
N GLY A 131 -11.17 8.83 7.06
CA GLY A 131 -10.16 8.60 6.02
C GLY A 131 -9.75 7.14 5.82
N LYS A 132 -10.21 6.22 6.67
CA LYS A 132 -9.89 4.80 6.57
C LYS A 132 -10.52 4.18 5.32
N ARG A 133 -9.67 3.62 4.45
CA ARG A 133 -10.11 2.85 3.28
C ARG A 133 -11.01 1.68 3.69
N LEU A 134 -12.14 1.55 3.00
CA LEU A 134 -13.15 0.54 3.31
C LEU A 134 -12.87 -0.79 2.61
N LEU A 135 -12.36 -0.74 1.37
CA LEU A 135 -12.19 -1.89 0.49
C LEU A 135 -10.72 -2.24 0.33
N ALA A 136 -10.19 -3.22 1.06
CA ALA A 136 -8.79 -3.64 0.96
C ALA A 136 -8.59 -5.14 1.21
N PHE A 137 -7.44 -5.67 0.81
CA PHE A 137 -7.11 -7.11 0.91
C PHE A 137 -6.00 -7.42 1.91
N GLY A 138 -5.49 -6.44 2.65
CA GLY A 138 -4.26 -6.57 3.45
C GLY A 138 -4.22 -7.79 4.38
N LYS A 139 -5.34 -8.14 5.03
CA LYS A 139 -5.38 -9.32 5.90
C LYS A 139 -5.14 -10.65 5.16
N PHE A 140 -5.59 -10.75 3.91
CA PHE A 140 -5.34 -11.93 3.07
C PHE A 140 -3.92 -11.96 2.51
N ALA A 141 -3.33 -10.80 2.19
CA ALA A 141 -1.92 -10.71 1.85
C ALA A 141 -1.03 -11.25 2.97
N GLY A 142 -1.29 -10.83 4.21
CA GLY A 142 -0.58 -11.35 5.39
C GLY A 142 -0.73 -12.86 5.58
N ARG A 143 -1.95 -13.39 5.44
CA ARG A 143 -2.22 -14.83 5.58
C ARG A 143 -1.51 -15.65 4.51
N ALA A 144 -1.63 -15.28 3.24
CA ALA A 144 -0.95 -15.97 2.14
C ALA A 144 0.57 -15.84 2.27
N GLY A 145 1.10 -14.63 2.48
CA GLY A 145 2.55 -14.42 2.60
C GLY A 145 3.17 -15.23 3.74
N MET A 146 2.48 -15.37 4.89
CA MET A 146 2.99 -16.20 5.98
C MET A 146 2.98 -17.70 5.64
N ILE A 147 1.93 -18.21 5.00
CA ILE A 147 1.86 -19.64 4.61
C ILE A 147 2.94 -19.94 3.58
N GLU A 148 3.09 -19.08 2.58
CA GLU A 148 4.10 -19.19 1.54
C GLU A 148 5.50 -19.19 2.17
N LEU A 149 5.79 -18.24 3.07
CA LEU A 149 7.06 -18.17 3.79
C LEU A 149 7.35 -19.44 4.59
N LEU A 150 6.37 -20.01 5.31
CA LEU A 150 6.58 -21.25 6.06
C LEU A 150 6.91 -22.43 5.14
N SER A 151 6.24 -22.54 3.99
CA SER A 151 6.57 -23.52 2.94
C SER A 151 8.00 -23.31 2.40
N GLY A 152 8.36 -22.06 2.10
CA GLY A 152 9.70 -21.68 1.64
C GLY A 152 10.79 -22.00 2.66
N LEU A 153 10.53 -21.77 3.95
CA LEU A 153 11.44 -22.14 5.04
C LEU A 153 11.63 -23.66 5.13
N GLY A 154 10.58 -24.45 4.93
CA GLY A 154 10.67 -25.91 4.86
C GLY A 154 11.64 -26.37 3.77
N GLN A 155 11.51 -25.82 2.57
CA GLN A 155 12.41 -26.10 1.45
C GLN A 155 13.83 -25.58 1.71
N ARG A 156 13.99 -24.37 2.25
CA ARG A 156 15.29 -23.78 2.55
C ARG A 156 16.05 -24.57 3.60
N TYR A 157 15.41 -24.97 4.69
CA TYR A 157 16.04 -25.78 5.72
C TYR A 157 16.47 -27.15 5.19
N LEU A 158 15.68 -27.78 4.32
CA LEU A 158 16.07 -29.04 3.68
C LEU A 158 17.39 -28.90 2.90
N ASN A 159 17.54 -27.82 2.12
CA ASN A 159 18.76 -27.53 1.36
C ASN A 159 19.98 -27.24 2.27
N LEU A 160 19.75 -26.84 3.52
CA LEU A 160 20.78 -26.66 4.54
C LEU A 160 21.04 -27.93 5.37
N GLY A 161 20.42 -29.06 4.99
CA GLY A 161 20.57 -30.35 5.68
C GLY A 161 19.65 -30.54 6.90
N TYR A 162 18.67 -29.65 7.11
CA TYR A 162 17.71 -29.74 8.19
C TYR A 162 16.34 -30.22 7.70
N SER A 163 15.92 -31.42 8.13
CA SER A 163 14.54 -31.87 7.95
C SER A 163 13.66 -31.31 9.06
N THR A 164 12.75 -30.40 8.71
CA THR A 164 11.80 -29.75 9.63
C THR A 164 10.36 -30.08 9.22
N PRO A 165 9.40 -30.08 10.16
CA PRO A 165 7.98 -30.28 9.84
C PRO A 165 7.41 -29.27 8.83
N LEU A 166 8.03 -28.09 8.70
CA LEU A 166 7.64 -27.07 7.73
C LEU A 166 7.68 -27.55 6.27
N LEU A 167 8.52 -28.57 5.97
CA LEU A 167 8.62 -29.17 4.64
C LEU A 167 7.28 -29.78 4.15
N SER A 168 6.39 -30.13 5.07
CA SER A 168 5.06 -30.68 4.76
C SER A 168 4.04 -29.64 4.31
N LEU A 169 4.36 -28.34 4.37
CA LEU A 169 3.48 -27.27 3.90
C LEU A 169 3.65 -27.05 2.40
N GLY A 170 2.55 -27.06 1.67
CA GLY A 170 2.49 -26.57 0.29
C GLY A 170 2.35 -25.05 0.20
N ALA A 171 2.55 -24.52 -1.00
CA ALA A 171 2.27 -23.12 -1.35
C ALA A 171 0.79 -22.77 -1.12
N SER A 172 0.48 -21.50 -0.80
CA SER A 172 -0.88 -21.17 -0.32
C SER A 172 -1.97 -21.43 -1.36
N TYR A 173 -1.67 -21.21 -2.65
CA TYR A 173 -2.60 -21.50 -3.75
C TYR A 173 -2.96 -22.98 -3.92
N MET A 174 -2.18 -23.91 -3.33
CA MET A 174 -2.41 -25.35 -3.43
C MET A 174 -3.55 -25.82 -2.51
N TYR A 175 -3.95 -25.01 -1.54
CA TYR A 175 -5.07 -25.34 -0.64
C TYR A 175 -6.40 -24.89 -1.25
N SER A 176 -7.43 -25.72 -1.08
CA SER A 176 -8.78 -25.44 -1.58
C SER A 176 -9.50 -24.30 -0.85
N SER A 177 -9.01 -23.93 0.34
CA SER A 177 -9.56 -22.86 1.18
C SER A 177 -8.53 -22.42 2.21
N LEU A 178 -8.74 -21.22 2.78
CA LEU A 178 -7.95 -20.75 3.93
C LEU A 178 -8.10 -21.69 5.13
N ALA A 179 -9.28 -22.30 5.32
CA ALA A 179 -9.49 -23.27 6.39
C ALA A 179 -8.61 -24.53 6.24
N ALA A 180 -8.50 -25.06 5.02
CA ALA A 180 -7.61 -26.19 4.72
C ALA A 180 -6.14 -25.83 4.92
N ALA A 181 -5.72 -24.63 4.49
CA ALA A 181 -4.35 -24.17 4.69
C ALA A 181 -4.01 -24.01 6.18
N LYS A 182 -4.93 -23.45 6.98
CA LYS A 182 -4.78 -23.35 8.43
C LYS A 182 -4.70 -24.73 9.10
N ALA A 183 -5.50 -25.69 8.66
CA ALA A 183 -5.44 -27.06 9.17
C ALA A 183 -4.06 -27.70 8.91
N ALA A 184 -3.46 -27.46 7.75
CA ALA A 184 -2.10 -27.91 7.45
C ALA A 184 -1.05 -27.26 8.38
N VAL A 185 -1.15 -25.95 8.63
CA VAL A 185 -0.26 -25.25 9.57
C VAL A 185 -0.43 -25.77 11.00
N ILE A 186 -1.67 -26.06 11.43
CA ILE A 186 -1.94 -26.68 12.74
C ILE A 186 -1.26 -28.06 12.83
N SER A 187 -1.41 -28.92 11.83
CA SER A 187 -0.78 -30.24 11.81
C SER A 187 0.75 -30.15 11.91
N VAL A 188 1.36 -29.19 11.21
CA VAL A 188 2.80 -28.93 11.31
C VAL A 188 3.18 -28.37 12.67
N GLY A 189 2.36 -27.51 13.25
CA GLY A 189 2.53 -26.99 14.60
C GLY A 189 2.49 -28.09 15.66
N GLU A 190 1.55 -29.03 15.57
CA GLU A 190 1.47 -30.20 16.46
C GLU A 190 2.71 -31.07 16.37
N GLU A 191 3.24 -31.29 15.16
CA GLU A 191 4.50 -32.01 14.98
C GLU A 191 5.66 -31.27 15.66
N ILE A 192 5.80 -29.96 15.42
CA ILE A 192 6.83 -29.13 16.07
C ILE A 192 6.72 -29.20 17.61
N ALA A 193 5.50 -29.19 18.16
CA ALA A 193 5.29 -29.28 19.61
C ALA A 193 5.72 -30.64 20.18
N ASN A 194 5.53 -31.72 19.42
CA ASN A 194 5.82 -33.09 19.86
C ASN A 194 7.29 -33.48 19.70
N ILE A 195 7.91 -33.14 18.57
CA ILE A 195 9.27 -33.60 18.24
C ILE A 195 10.33 -32.50 18.31
N GLY A 196 9.93 -31.23 18.40
CA GLY A 196 10.83 -30.07 18.38
C GLY A 196 11.47 -29.81 17.02
N LEU A 197 12.22 -28.71 16.94
CA LEU A 197 13.06 -28.35 15.81
C LEU A 197 14.53 -28.71 16.08
N PRO A 198 15.36 -28.97 15.05
CA PRO A 198 16.80 -29.17 15.24
C PRO A 198 17.43 -28.01 16.02
N SER A 199 18.25 -28.31 17.03
CA SER A 199 18.83 -27.26 17.88
C SER A 199 19.71 -26.27 17.12
N GLY A 200 20.32 -26.67 16.00
CA GLY A 200 21.15 -25.79 15.16
C GLY A 200 20.39 -24.69 14.42
N ILE A 201 19.05 -24.69 14.45
CA ILE A 201 18.21 -23.62 13.86
C ILE A 201 17.40 -22.86 14.93
N CYS A 202 17.62 -23.18 16.20
CA CYS A 202 16.96 -22.53 17.33
C CYS A 202 17.94 -21.59 18.05
N PRO A 203 17.42 -20.54 18.73
CA PRO A 203 16.02 -20.10 18.75
C PRO A 203 15.57 -19.53 17.39
N LEU A 204 14.34 -19.86 16.97
CA LEU A 204 13.75 -19.39 15.72
C LEU A 204 12.87 -18.17 15.97
N VAL A 205 13.34 -16.98 15.58
CA VAL A 205 12.68 -15.70 15.88
C VAL A 205 12.07 -15.09 14.62
N PHE A 206 10.74 -15.02 14.59
CA PHE A 206 9.96 -14.33 13.57
C PHE A 206 9.67 -12.89 13.99
N VAL A 207 10.12 -11.93 13.21
CA VAL A 207 9.91 -10.50 13.42
C VAL A 207 8.86 -10.00 12.44
N PHE A 208 7.74 -9.49 12.95
CA PHE A 208 6.66 -8.90 12.16
C PHE A 208 6.74 -7.37 12.25
N THR A 209 6.90 -6.69 11.11
CA THR A 209 6.93 -5.21 11.11
C THR A 209 5.53 -4.63 10.99
N GLY A 210 5.24 -3.60 11.79
CA GLY A 210 3.94 -2.93 11.79
C GLY A 210 2.82 -3.72 12.48
N SER A 211 1.69 -3.03 12.68
CA SER A 211 0.51 -3.55 13.42
C SER A 211 -0.79 -3.50 12.61
N GLY A 212 -0.69 -3.31 11.29
CA GLY A 212 -1.83 -3.21 10.37
C GLY A 212 -2.47 -4.56 10.02
N ASN A 213 -3.42 -4.52 9.07
CA ASN A 213 -4.16 -5.70 8.61
C ASN A 213 -3.24 -6.82 8.09
N VAL A 214 -2.17 -6.44 7.37
CA VAL A 214 -1.19 -7.39 6.83
C VAL A 214 -0.46 -8.13 7.95
N SER A 215 0.14 -7.40 8.89
CA SER A 215 0.80 -7.98 10.07
C SER A 215 -0.16 -8.84 10.89
N SER A 216 -1.40 -8.37 11.11
CA SER A 216 -2.44 -9.15 11.79
C SER A 216 -2.77 -10.46 11.06
N GLY A 217 -2.84 -10.44 9.73
CA GLY A 217 -3.07 -11.62 8.90
C GLY A 217 -1.92 -12.63 8.97
N ALA A 218 -0.68 -12.15 8.92
CA ALA A 218 0.50 -13.00 9.05
C ALA A 218 0.60 -13.63 10.44
N GLN A 219 0.39 -12.82 11.49
CA GLN A 219 0.34 -13.30 12.87
C GLN A 219 -0.79 -14.31 13.11
N GLU A 220 -1.94 -14.19 12.42
CA GLU A 220 -3.04 -15.15 12.53
C GLU A 220 -2.61 -16.56 12.09
N ILE A 221 -1.79 -16.67 11.05
CA ILE A 221 -1.22 -17.94 10.60
C ILE A 221 -0.11 -18.39 11.53
N PHE A 222 0.82 -17.51 11.88
CA PHE A 222 1.92 -17.84 12.79
C PHE A 222 1.43 -18.38 14.14
N LYS A 223 0.34 -17.83 14.67
CA LYS A 223 -0.26 -18.25 15.94
C LYS A 223 -0.76 -19.69 15.95
N LEU A 224 -0.87 -20.34 14.80
CA LEU A 224 -1.22 -21.76 14.67
C LEU A 224 -0.02 -22.69 14.92
N LEU A 225 1.20 -22.16 14.88
CA LEU A 225 2.39 -22.86 15.35
C LEU A 225 2.49 -22.76 16.87
N PRO A 226 3.13 -23.72 17.55
CA PRO A 226 3.52 -23.52 18.94
C PRO A 226 4.57 -22.39 18.98
N HIS A 227 4.33 -21.35 19.78
CA HIS A 227 5.18 -20.16 19.81
C HIS A 227 5.12 -19.44 21.16
N THR A 228 6.07 -18.53 21.39
CA THR A 228 6.01 -17.52 22.46
C THR A 228 6.20 -16.12 21.87
N PHE A 229 5.24 -15.21 22.06
CA PHE A 229 5.46 -13.81 21.72
C PHE A 229 6.36 -13.13 22.76
N VAL A 230 7.37 -12.40 22.29
CA VAL A 230 8.34 -11.67 23.12
C VAL A 230 8.32 -10.19 22.78
N ASP A 231 8.51 -9.36 23.79
CA ASP A 231 8.71 -7.92 23.61
C ASP A 231 10.04 -7.67 22.87
N PRO A 232 10.10 -6.70 21.93
CA PRO A 232 11.33 -6.36 21.20
C PRO A 232 12.57 -6.20 22.10
N LYS A 233 12.42 -5.59 23.29
CA LYS A 233 13.54 -5.35 24.23
C LYS A 233 14.07 -6.64 24.88
N ARG A 234 13.32 -7.73 24.82
CA ARG A 234 13.66 -9.03 25.42
C ARG A 234 14.26 -10.01 24.40
N VAL A 235 14.19 -9.71 23.11
CA VAL A 235 14.76 -10.56 22.05
C VAL A 235 16.26 -10.86 22.28
N PRO A 236 17.12 -9.89 22.65
CA PRO A 236 18.55 -10.17 22.90
C PRO A 236 18.79 -11.21 24.01
N GLN A 237 17.88 -11.27 25.00
CA GLN A 237 18.02 -12.16 26.17
C GLN A 237 17.86 -13.64 25.78
N LEU A 238 17.17 -13.94 24.68
CA LEU A 238 16.98 -15.30 24.19
C LEU A 238 18.31 -15.97 23.81
N PHE A 239 19.25 -15.19 23.29
CA PHE A 239 20.57 -15.66 22.83
C PHE A 239 21.65 -15.59 23.94
N ALA A 240 21.39 -14.84 25.02
CA ALA A 240 22.28 -14.79 26.17
C ALA A 240 22.20 -16.06 27.04
N GLN A 241 20.99 -16.62 27.21
CA GLN A 241 20.74 -17.80 28.05
C GLN A 241 21.30 -19.10 27.45
N GLU A 242 21.50 -19.17 26.13
CA GLU A 242 22.04 -20.36 25.46
C GLU A 242 23.53 -20.60 25.74
N LYS A 243 24.31 -19.54 26.01
CA LYS A 243 25.75 -19.67 26.31
C LYS A 243 26.00 -20.43 27.62
N ASP A 244 25.06 -20.39 28.57
CA ASP A 244 25.17 -21.08 29.86
C ASP A 244 24.69 -22.55 29.85
N LEU A 245 23.94 -22.99 28.83
CA LEU A 245 23.33 -24.33 28.75
C LEU A 245 24.21 -25.38 28.07
N THR A 246 25.46 -25.04 27.72
CA THR A 246 26.42 -25.93 27.04
C THR A 246 26.89 -27.13 27.88
N SER A 247 26.36 -27.34 29.08
CA SER A 247 26.86 -28.33 30.04
C SER A 247 25.85 -29.35 30.59
N ALA A 248 24.65 -29.51 29.99
CA ALA A 248 23.75 -30.60 30.42
C ALA A 248 22.81 -31.14 29.33
N ARG A 249 23.18 -32.29 28.75
CA ARG A 249 22.30 -33.30 28.11
C ARG A 249 21.11 -32.75 27.29
N ALA A 250 21.37 -31.85 26.35
CA ALA A 250 20.32 -31.26 25.52
C ALA A 250 19.86 -32.26 24.44
N SER A 251 18.55 -32.54 24.40
CA SER A 251 17.91 -33.20 23.26
C SER A 251 18.38 -32.55 21.94
N LYS A 252 18.68 -33.37 20.91
CA LYS A 252 19.07 -32.87 19.57
C LYS A 252 17.96 -32.01 18.91
N ARG A 253 16.76 -32.03 19.48
CA ARG A 253 15.63 -31.21 19.07
C ARG A 253 15.03 -30.45 20.26
N VAL A 254 14.75 -29.17 20.06
CA VAL A 254 14.22 -28.25 21.09
C VAL A 254 13.03 -27.47 20.55
N PHE A 255 12.18 -27.01 21.45
CA PHE A 255 11.04 -26.17 21.13
C PHE A 255 11.33 -24.70 21.52
N GLN A 256 11.75 -23.90 20.54
CA GLN A 256 12.12 -22.50 20.73
C GLN A 256 11.71 -21.68 19.50
N VAL A 257 10.42 -21.42 19.37
CA VAL A 257 9.83 -20.59 18.31
C VAL A 257 9.26 -19.32 18.95
N TYR A 258 9.73 -18.17 18.49
CA TYR A 258 9.37 -16.87 19.04
C TYR A 258 8.79 -15.95 17.99
N GLY A 259 7.78 -15.19 18.38
CA GLY A 259 7.23 -14.09 17.58
C GLY A 259 7.56 -12.76 18.24
N CYS A 260 7.94 -11.76 17.46
CA CYS A 260 8.18 -10.40 17.91
C CYS A 260 7.47 -9.43 16.96
N VAL A 261 6.66 -8.52 17.49
CA VAL A 261 6.03 -7.47 16.68
C VAL A 261 6.78 -6.17 16.93
N VAL A 262 7.31 -5.57 15.88
CA VAL A 262 8.04 -4.31 15.94
C VAL A 262 7.24 -3.19 15.30
N THR A 263 7.27 -2.02 15.92
CA THR A 263 6.70 -0.79 15.36
C THR A 263 7.79 0.24 15.10
N SER A 264 7.42 1.43 14.64
CA SER A 264 8.36 2.52 14.34
C SER A 264 9.31 2.83 15.51
N GLU A 265 8.84 2.72 16.76
CA GLU A 265 9.66 2.94 17.97
C GLU A 265 10.81 1.94 18.15
N ASN A 266 10.74 0.79 17.48
CA ASN A 266 11.77 -0.26 17.51
C ASN A 266 12.66 -0.20 16.27
N ILE A 267 12.31 0.60 15.27
CA ILE A 267 12.96 0.64 13.96
C ILE A 267 13.81 1.89 13.83
N VAL A 268 13.39 3.00 14.43
CA VAL A 268 14.11 4.27 14.42
C VAL A 268 14.29 4.85 15.83
N ALA A 269 15.34 5.64 15.99
CA ALA A 269 15.54 6.49 17.16
C ALA A 269 15.76 7.93 16.71
N HIS A 270 15.41 8.88 17.58
CA HIS A 270 15.70 10.28 17.33
C HIS A 270 17.23 10.51 17.30
N ASN A 271 17.69 11.44 16.47
CA ASN A 271 19.12 11.75 16.31
C ASN A 271 19.71 12.44 17.54
N ASP A 272 18.89 13.25 18.23
CA ASP A 272 19.19 13.76 19.56
C ASP A 272 18.92 12.67 20.62
N HIS A 273 19.98 12.23 21.30
CA HIS A 273 19.95 11.16 22.30
C HIS A 273 19.14 11.49 23.56
N GLU A 274 18.85 12.78 23.82
CA GLU A 274 18.02 13.19 24.95
C GLU A 274 16.52 13.06 24.64
N GLN A 275 16.15 12.97 23.37
CA GLN A 275 14.77 12.86 22.93
C GLN A 275 14.34 11.39 22.78
N VAL A 276 13.13 11.11 23.26
CA VAL A 276 12.48 9.81 23.08
C VAL A 276 11.77 9.76 21.74
N PHE A 277 11.54 8.55 21.21
CA PHE A 277 10.76 8.36 20.00
C PHE A 277 9.37 9.02 20.14
N ASP A 278 9.06 9.97 19.26
CA ASP A 278 7.71 10.51 19.09
C ASP A 278 7.17 10.07 17.72
N LYS A 279 6.03 9.38 17.74
CA LYS A 279 5.43 8.85 16.52
C LYS A 279 5.00 9.97 15.58
N ALA A 280 4.35 11.01 16.08
CA ALA A 280 3.83 12.10 15.26
C ALA A 280 4.98 12.85 14.58
N ASP A 281 6.01 13.18 15.35
CA ASP A 281 7.21 13.83 14.85
C ASP A 281 7.96 12.97 13.82
N TYR A 282 8.10 11.65 14.04
CA TYR A 282 8.71 10.75 13.04
C TYR A 282 8.00 10.78 11.68
N TYR A 283 6.66 10.75 11.66
CA TYR A 283 5.91 10.82 10.39
C TYR A 283 5.92 12.23 9.76
N ALA A 284 6.15 13.27 10.55
CA ALA A 284 6.28 14.66 10.10
C ALA A 284 7.67 14.93 9.51
N HIS A 285 8.68 14.56 10.28
CA HIS A 285 10.09 14.91 10.17
C HIS A 285 10.97 13.65 10.27
N PRO A 286 10.84 12.70 9.33
CA PRO A 286 11.64 11.47 9.37
C PRO A 286 13.16 11.73 9.32
N GLU A 287 13.59 12.89 8.83
CA GLU A 287 14.99 13.35 8.84
C GLU A 287 15.57 13.53 10.25
N HIS A 288 14.74 13.70 11.27
CA HIS A 288 15.18 13.76 12.67
C HIS A 288 15.53 12.39 13.26
N TYR A 289 15.33 11.31 12.51
CA TYR A 289 15.45 9.95 13.01
C TYR A 289 16.48 9.15 12.22
N ARG A 290 17.21 8.29 12.93
CA ARG A 290 18.15 7.30 12.35
C ARG A 290 17.61 5.88 12.51
N PRO A 291 17.92 4.97 11.56
CA PRO A 291 17.52 3.58 11.68
C PRO A 291 18.31 2.88 12.80
N ILE A 292 17.63 2.12 13.66
CA ILE A 292 18.21 1.31 14.75
C ILE A 292 17.81 -0.17 14.66
N PHE A 293 16.99 -0.56 13.68
CA PHE A 293 16.53 -1.93 13.52
C PHE A 293 17.68 -2.92 13.36
N HIS A 294 18.69 -2.55 12.56
CA HIS A 294 19.91 -3.32 12.34
C HIS A 294 20.77 -3.49 13.59
N GLU A 295 20.65 -2.60 14.58
CA GLU A 295 21.42 -2.66 15.84
C GLU A 295 20.69 -3.51 16.89
N THR A 296 19.36 -3.40 16.95
CA THR A 296 18.59 -3.83 18.13
C THR A 296 17.74 -5.08 17.92
N ILE A 297 17.31 -5.36 16.68
CA ILE A 297 16.37 -6.45 16.38
C ILE A 297 16.94 -7.40 15.34
N ALA A 298 17.41 -6.88 14.21
CA ALA A 298 17.91 -7.68 13.09
C ALA A 298 19.01 -8.69 13.47
N PRO A 299 19.96 -8.41 14.39
CA PRO A 299 20.99 -9.38 14.81
C PRO A 299 20.44 -10.70 15.36
N TYR A 300 19.18 -10.69 15.80
CA TYR A 300 18.52 -11.81 16.46
C TYR A 300 17.36 -12.39 15.64
N ALA A 301 17.04 -11.78 14.50
CA ALA A 301 15.92 -12.18 13.66
C ALA A 301 16.32 -13.37 12.79
N SER A 302 15.63 -14.50 12.92
CA SER A 302 15.78 -15.60 11.97
C SER A 302 14.94 -15.36 10.72
N VAL A 303 13.79 -14.70 10.88
CA VAL A 303 12.84 -14.43 9.80
C VAL A 303 12.27 -13.02 9.97
N ILE A 304 12.24 -12.24 8.88
CA ILE A 304 11.57 -10.93 8.86
C ILE A 304 10.32 -11.04 7.97
N VAL A 305 9.17 -10.73 8.54
CA VAL A 305 7.89 -10.62 7.84
C VAL A 305 7.57 -9.13 7.75
N ASN A 306 7.90 -8.52 6.61
CA ASN A 306 7.71 -7.10 6.40
C ASN A 306 6.25 -6.82 6.06
N CYS A 307 5.58 -6.08 6.94
CA CYS A 307 4.19 -5.68 6.78
C CYS A 307 3.98 -4.19 7.09
N MET A 308 5.08 -3.43 7.26
CA MET A 308 5.06 -2.00 7.49
C MET A 308 5.05 -1.25 6.17
N TYR A 309 4.42 -0.09 6.18
CA TYR A 309 4.61 0.86 5.11
C TYR A 309 5.99 1.49 5.13
N TRP A 310 6.49 1.85 3.94
CA TRP A 310 7.65 2.68 3.75
C TRP A 310 7.56 3.54 2.48
N GLU A 311 8.19 4.72 2.54
CA GLU A 311 8.50 5.58 1.39
C GLU A 311 9.90 6.15 1.53
N ARG A 312 10.40 6.69 0.42
CA ARG A 312 11.77 7.17 0.25
C ARG A 312 12.24 8.17 1.30
N ARG A 313 11.35 8.98 1.89
CA ARG A 313 11.74 9.94 2.94
C ARG A 313 11.99 9.29 4.30
N PHE A 314 11.47 8.08 4.54
CA PHE A 314 11.73 7.34 5.76
C PHE A 314 13.06 6.57 5.66
N PRO A 315 13.79 6.45 6.78
CA PRO A 315 14.92 5.53 6.85
C PRO A 315 14.51 4.11 6.42
N ARG A 316 15.38 3.43 5.69
CA ARG A 316 15.20 2.03 5.32
C ARG A 316 15.19 1.16 6.58
N LEU A 317 14.43 0.08 6.56
CA LEU A 317 14.42 -0.94 7.61
C LEU A 317 15.77 -1.66 7.69
N LEU A 318 16.30 -2.04 6.53
CA LEU A 318 17.60 -2.71 6.42
C LEU A 318 18.27 -2.40 5.08
N THR A 319 19.49 -1.87 5.12
CA THR A 319 20.32 -1.65 3.92
C THR A 319 21.11 -2.90 3.55
N THR A 320 21.64 -2.92 2.34
CA THR A 320 22.52 -3.99 1.85
C THR A 320 23.79 -4.08 2.69
N GLU A 321 24.39 -2.94 3.02
CA GLU A 321 25.60 -2.85 3.86
C GLU A 321 25.32 -3.36 5.28
N GLN A 322 24.21 -2.93 5.89
CA GLN A 322 23.81 -3.40 7.23
C GLN A 322 23.60 -4.92 7.25
N LEU A 323 22.97 -5.49 6.21
CA LEU A 323 22.82 -6.94 6.11
C LEU A 323 24.18 -7.64 6.00
N GLN A 324 25.11 -7.10 5.20
CA GLN A 324 26.46 -7.68 5.08
C GLN A 324 27.19 -7.71 6.43
N ASP A 325 27.12 -6.63 7.19
CA ASP A 325 27.78 -6.56 8.50
C ASP A 325 27.12 -7.50 9.52
N LEU A 326 25.79 -7.54 9.55
CA LEU A 326 25.05 -8.52 10.35
C LEU A 326 25.47 -9.96 10.04
N MET A 327 25.64 -10.31 8.76
CA MET A 327 26.04 -11.65 8.36
C MET A 327 27.49 -11.97 8.75
N LYS A 328 28.41 -11.00 8.72
CA LYS A 328 29.77 -11.18 9.24
C LYS A 328 29.77 -11.45 10.75
N GLU A 329 28.83 -10.86 11.47
CA GLU A 329 28.66 -11.04 12.93
C GLU A 329 27.88 -12.30 13.31
N GLY A 330 27.42 -13.10 12.34
CA GLY A 330 26.73 -14.36 12.59
C GLY A 330 25.23 -14.22 12.83
N CYS A 331 24.58 -13.21 12.24
CA CYS A 331 23.13 -13.05 12.25
C CYS A 331 22.41 -14.33 11.76
N PRO A 332 21.37 -14.82 12.46
CA PRO A 332 20.67 -16.07 12.13
C PRO A 332 19.64 -15.92 11.00
N LEU A 333 19.55 -14.75 10.37
CA LEU A 333 18.54 -14.43 9.36
C LEU A 333 18.62 -15.39 8.19
N ILE A 334 17.52 -16.10 7.92
CA ILE A 334 17.44 -17.08 6.85
C ILE A 334 16.35 -16.78 5.82
N GLY A 335 15.32 -16.02 6.21
CA GLY A 335 14.20 -15.72 5.33
C GLY A 335 13.59 -14.34 5.54
N ILE A 336 13.14 -13.74 4.45
CA ILE A 336 12.39 -12.50 4.41
C ILE A 336 11.15 -12.71 3.57
N SER A 337 9.99 -12.35 4.12
CA SER A 337 8.76 -12.19 3.36
C SER A 337 8.41 -10.72 3.34
N ASP A 338 8.70 -10.05 2.23
CA ASP A 338 8.33 -8.67 1.99
C ASP A 338 6.92 -8.57 1.40
N ILE A 339 5.92 -8.55 2.28
CA ILE A 339 4.50 -8.58 1.89
C ILE A 339 4.05 -7.22 1.33
N THR A 340 4.78 -6.13 1.63
CA THR A 340 4.47 -4.82 1.03
C THR A 340 4.96 -4.72 -0.41
N CYS A 341 5.97 -5.53 -0.77
CA CYS A 341 6.51 -5.65 -2.12
C CYS A 341 7.07 -4.32 -2.66
N ASP A 342 7.71 -3.53 -1.78
CA ASP A 342 8.36 -2.28 -2.13
C ASP A 342 9.75 -2.57 -2.70
N VAL A 343 9.82 -2.84 -4.01
CA VAL A 343 11.08 -3.21 -4.69
C VAL A 343 12.17 -2.18 -4.48
N GLY A 344 13.29 -2.61 -3.88
CA GLY A 344 14.41 -1.74 -3.54
C GLY A 344 14.01 -0.64 -2.55
N GLY A 345 12.97 -0.88 -1.74
CA GLY A 345 12.36 0.05 -0.80
C GLY A 345 12.83 -0.14 0.64
N SER A 346 11.93 -0.46 1.57
CA SER A 346 12.28 -0.58 2.99
C SER A 346 13.42 -1.57 3.26
N ILE A 347 13.50 -2.66 2.49
CA ILE A 347 14.57 -3.64 2.51
C ILE A 347 15.34 -3.53 1.19
N GLU A 348 16.50 -2.91 1.22
CA GLU A 348 17.18 -2.42 0.01
C GLU A 348 17.53 -3.53 -1.01
N PHE A 349 18.00 -4.67 -0.51
CA PHE A 349 18.42 -5.80 -1.33
C PHE A 349 17.26 -6.65 -1.84
N VAL A 350 16.01 -6.36 -1.46
CA VAL A 350 14.82 -6.94 -2.10
C VAL A 350 14.50 -6.11 -3.35
N ASN A 351 15.35 -6.23 -4.37
CA ASN A 351 15.34 -5.36 -5.55
C ASN A 351 14.59 -5.94 -6.76
N GLN A 352 13.84 -7.02 -6.56
CA GLN A 352 13.06 -7.67 -7.63
C GLN A 352 11.78 -8.29 -7.07
N ASN A 353 10.74 -8.32 -7.91
CA ASN A 353 9.51 -9.04 -7.62
C ASN A 353 9.71 -10.56 -7.75
N THR A 354 8.92 -11.28 -6.98
CA THR A 354 8.67 -12.72 -7.14
C THR A 354 7.25 -12.95 -7.64
N SER A 355 6.97 -14.16 -8.11
CA SER A 355 5.63 -14.54 -8.58
C SER A 355 5.12 -15.72 -7.78
N ILE A 356 3.81 -15.98 -7.82
CA ILE A 356 3.22 -17.18 -7.17
C ILE A 356 3.85 -18.48 -7.73
N ASP A 357 4.30 -18.47 -8.99
CA ASP A 357 4.99 -19.61 -9.61
C ASP A 357 6.43 -19.80 -9.13
N SER A 358 7.10 -18.71 -8.72
CA SER A 358 8.47 -18.70 -8.23
C SER A 358 8.55 -17.66 -7.09
N PRO A 359 8.05 -18.02 -5.89
CA PRO A 359 7.76 -17.07 -4.81
C PRO A 359 8.99 -16.62 -4.02
N PHE A 360 10.16 -17.17 -4.35
CA PHE A 360 11.41 -16.89 -3.66
C PHE A 360 12.56 -16.69 -4.64
N PHE A 361 13.49 -15.84 -4.23
CA PHE A 361 14.87 -15.85 -4.71
C PHE A 361 15.80 -15.88 -3.50
N ARG A 362 17.05 -16.31 -3.69
CA ARG A 362 18.09 -16.26 -2.66
C ARG A 362 19.03 -15.08 -2.94
N TYR A 363 19.28 -14.28 -1.92
CA TYR A 363 20.26 -13.19 -1.95
C TYR A 363 21.50 -13.58 -1.13
N ASP A 364 22.67 -13.60 -1.78
CA ASP A 364 23.97 -13.79 -1.13
C ASP A 364 24.58 -12.41 -0.82
N PRO A 365 24.58 -11.97 0.45
CA PRO A 365 25.04 -10.63 0.82
C PRO A 365 26.55 -10.46 0.64
N PHE A 366 27.37 -11.52 0.80
CA PHE A 366 28.82 -11.42 0.66
C PHE A 366 29.26 -11.21 -0.79
N LYS A 367 28.51 -11.79 -1.73
CA LYS A 367 28.78 -11.63 -3.17
C LYS A 367 27.92 -10.57 -3.83
N ASN A 368 26.94 -10.00 -3.11
CA ASN A 368 25.90 -9.14 -3.65
C ASN A 368 25.25 -9.74 -4.92
N SER A 369 24.76 -10.97 -4.80
CA SER A 369 24.27 -11.75 -5.95
C SER A 369 22.93 -12.43 -5.69
N TYR A 370 22.17 -12.64 -6.76
CA TYR A 370 20.78 -13.13 -6.73
C TYR A 370 20.68 -14.47 -7.44
N HIS A 371 20.00 -15.42 -6.81
CA HIS A 371 19.86 -16.79 -7.28
C HIS A 371 18.39 -17.23 -7.24
N ARG A 372 17.99 -18.12 -8.15
CA ARG A 372 16.61 -18.63 -8.23
C ARG A 372 16.42 -19.99 -7.57
N ASP A 373 17.51 -20.61 -7.15
CA ASP A 373 17.53 -21.83 -6.36
C ASP A 373 17.47 -21.55 -4.85
N MET A 374 17.27 -22.62 -4.09
CA MET A 374 17.27 -22.63 -2.62
C MET A 374 18.60 -23.13 -2.03
N GLU A 375 19.63 -23.39 -2.85
CA GLU A 375 20.89 -24.05 -2.47
C GLU A 375 22.02 -23.05 -2.23
N GLY A 376 22.91 -23.28 -1.26
CA GLY A 376 24.06 -22.40 -1.00
C GLY A 376 23.78 -21.23 -0.04
N ASP A 377 24.76 -20.35 0.13
CA ASP A 377 24.76 -19.31 1.17
C ASP A 377 23.77 -18.16 0.92
N GLY A 378 23.27 -17.52 1.97
CA GLY A 378 22.42 -16.33 1.87
C GLY A 378 20.99 -16.49 2.38
N VAL A 379 20.16 -15.49 2.09
CA VAL A 379 18.81 -15.32 2.65
C VAL A 379 17.77 -15.53 1.56
N ILE A 380 16.73 -16.32 1.82
CA ILE A 380 15.59 -16.39 0.89
C ILE A 380 14.71 -15.16 1.06
N CYS A 381 14.29 -14.56 -0.05
CA CYS A 381 13.46 -13.36 -0.07
C CYS A 381 12.23 -13.61 -0.93
N SER A 382 11.07 -13.20 -0.43
CA SER A 382 9.79 -13.19 -1.16
C SER A 382 9.27 -11.77 -1.25
N ALA A 383 8.74 -11.40 -2.41
CA ALA A 383 8.12 -10.11 -2.71
C ALA A 383 7.04 -10.34 -3.78
N VAL A 384 5.93 -10.97 -3.40
CA VAL A 384 4.79 -11.26 -4.28
C VAL A 384 3.75 -10.15 -4.11
N ASP A 385 3.43 -9.44 -5.20
CA ASP A 385 2.56 -8.26 -5.21
C ASP A 385 1.05 -8.59 -5.22
N ILE A 386 0.69 -9.85 -5.46
CA ILE A 386 -0.70 -10.31 -5.62
C ILE A 386 -1.09 -11.43 -4.65
N LEU A 387 -0.46 -11.52 -3.49
CA LEU A 387 -0.71 -12.55 -2.46
C LEU A 387 -2.19 -12.84 -2.14
N PRO A 388 -3.12 -11.86 -2.07
CA PRO A 388 -4.53 -12.15 -1.82
C PRO A 388 -5.19 -13.06 -2.87
N THR A 389 -4.62 -13.19 -4.07
CA THR A 389 -5.15 -14.06 -5.13
C THR A 389 -5.03 -15.55 -4.78
N GLU A 390 -4.10 -15.93 -3.90
CA GLU A 390 -3.92 -17.32 -3.46
C GLU A 390 -5.10 -17.82 -2.60
N PHE A 391 -5.84 -16.91 -1.97
CA PHE A 391 -7.11 -17.19 -1.28
C PHE A 391 -8.28 -16.45 -1.93
N ALA A 392 -8.41 -16.58 -3.26
CA ALA A 392 -9.37 -15.81 -4.04
C ALA A 392 -10.83 -15.92 -3.54
N LYS A 393 -11.25 -17.09 -3.05
CA LYS A 393 -12.63 -17.32 -2.57
C LYS A 393 -12.94 -16.45 -1.36
N GLU A 394 -12.13 -16.55 -0.32
CA GLU A 394 -12.31 -15.81 0.92
C GLU A 394 -12.00 -14.32 0.75
N ALA A 395 -11.00 -13.98 -0.07
CA ALA A 395 -10.69 -12.60 -0.41
C ALA A 395 -11.87 -11.92 -1.12
N SER A 396 -12.49 -12.59 -2.10
CA SER A 396 -13.68 -12.08 -2.80
C SER A 396 -14.89 -11.98 -1.88
N GLN A 397 -15.08 -12.96 -0.99
CA GLN A 397 -16.17 -12.91 -0.02
C GLN A 397 -16.05 -11.69 0.89
N HIS A 398 -14.87 -11.49 1.48
CA HIS A 398 -14.61 -10.34 2.35
C HIS A 398 -14.79 -9.00 1.63
N PHE A 399 -14.26 -8.89 0.42
CA PHE A 399 -14.37 -7.69 -0.39
C PHE A 399 -15.82 -7.38 -0.74
N GLY A 400 -16.58 -8.37 -1.20
CA GLY A 400 -18.00 -8.24 -1.52
C GLY A 400 -18.88 -7.94 -0.30
N ASP A 401 -18.53 -8.42 0.90
CA ASP A 401 -19.30 -8.18 2.13
C ASP A 401 -19.33 -6.68 2.47
N ILE A 402 -18.29 -5.95 2.03
CA ILE A 402 -18.20 -4.50 2.15
C ILE A 402 -18.80 -3.83 0.91
N LEU A 403 -18.35 -4.20 -0.29
CA LEU A 403 -18.73 -3.53 -1.55
C LEU A 403 -20.25 -3.59 -1.80
N SER A 404 -20.88 -4.74 -1.52
CA SER A 404 -22.32 -4.94 -1.76
C SER A 404 -23.22 -3.91 -1.08
N LYS A 405 -22.75 -3.26 0.00
CA LYS A 405 -23.48 -2.18 0.70
C LYS A 405 -23.61 -0.91 -0.13
N PHE A 406 -22.74 -0.71 -1.12
CA PHE A 406 -22.67 0.51 -1.94
C PHE A 406 -23.21 0.32 -3.35
N ILE A 407 -23.27 -0.94 -3.84
CA ILE A 407 -23.66 -1.26 -5.22
C ILE A 407 -25.03 -0.68 -5.58
N GLY A 408 -25.99 -0.73 -4.66
CA GLY A 408 -27.32 -0.19 -4.91
C GLY A 408 -27.33 1.29 -5.28
N ARG A 409 -26.54 2.09 -4.54
CA ARG A 409 -26.40 3.53 -4.80
C ARG A 409 -25.66 3.76 -6.11
N LEU A 410 -24.54 3.06 -6.34
CA LEU A 410 -23.77 3.21 -7.57
C LEU A 410 -24.57 2.79 -8.82
N ALA A 411 -25.40 1.77 -8.73
CA ALA A 411 -26.15 1.22 -9.87
C ALA A 411 -27.41 2.04 -10.22
N SER A 412 -28.05 2.67 -9.22
CA SER A 412 -29.31 3.41 -9.38
C SER A 412 -29.14 4.92 -9.50
N THR A 413 -27.97 5.48 -9.19
CA THR A 413 -27.74 6.92 -9.32
C THR A 413 -27.38 7.29 -10.76
N ASP A 414 -28.11 8.24 -11.32
CA ASP A 414 -27.84 8.89 -12.61
C ASP A 414 -27.01 10.17 -12.46
N ASP A 415 -27.18 10.85 -11.32
CA ASP A 415 -26.54 12.11 -10.96
C ASP A 415 -25.54 11.90 -9.81
N ILE A 416 -24.25 11.95 -10.14
CA ILE A 416 -23.16 11.63 -9.21
C ILE A 416 -23.11 12.56 -7.99
N GLU A 417 -23.67 13.78 -8.09
CA GLU A 417 -23.71 14.74 -6.97
C GLU A 417 -24.61 14.24 -5.84
N LYS A 418 -25.57 13.36 -6.13
CA LYS A 418 -26.45 12.73 -5.14
C LYS A 418 -25.81 11.53 -4.44
N LEU A 419 -24.59 11.13 -4.83
CA LEU A 419 -23.87 10.07 -4.12
C LEU A 419 -23.39 10.58 -2.75
N PRO A 420 -23.41 9.71 -1.71
CA PRO A 420 -22.73 10.00 -0.46
C PRO A 420 -21.27 10.41 -0.68
N ALA A 421 -20.75 11.30 0.16
CA ALA A 421 -19.40 11.88 0.01
C ALA A 421 -18.30 10.82 -0.20
N HIS A 422 -18.35 9.70 0.53
CA HIS A 422 -17.38 8.60 0.39
C HIS A 422 -17.41 7.87 -0.96
N LEU A 423 -18.54 7.89 -1.67
CA LEU A 423 -18.67 7.34 -3.03
C LEU A 423 -18.41 8.40 -4.10
N ASN A 424 -18.88 9.63 -3.89
CA ASN A 424 -18.62 10.74 -4.79
C ASN A 424 -17.10 10.98 -4.92
N ARG A 425 -16.39 11.00 -3.77
CA ARG A 425 -14.93 11.08 -3.72
C ARG A 425 -14.25 10.02 -4.57
N SER A 426 -14.78 8.81 -4.67
CA SER A 426 -14.16 7.75 -5.48
C SER A 426 -14.26 7.96 -6.98
N CYS A 427 -15.09 8.89 -7.45
CA CYS A 427 -15.35 9.14 -8.86
C CYS A 427 -14.25 10.01 -9.48
N ILE A 428 -13.28 9.39 -10.17
CA ILE A 428 -12.14 10.06 -10.80
C ILE A 428 -12.54 10.83 -12.07
N ALA A 429 -13.39 10.21 -12.89
CA ALA A 429 -13.84 10.75 -14.16
C ALA A 429 -15.34 10.54 -14.31
N HIS A 430 -16.01 11.48 -14.98
CA HIS A 430 -17.44 11.41 -15.28
C HIS A 430 -17.76 12.19 -16.56
N ALA A 431 -18.62 11.63 -17.40
CA ALA A 431 -19.16 12.27 -18.62
C ALA A 431 -18.13 12.82 -19.62
N GLY A 432 -16.88 12.34 -19.56
CA GLY A 432 -15.78 12.71 -20.45
C GLY A 432 -14.83 13.76 -19.89
N ALA A 433 -15.01 14.15 -18.63
CA ALA A 433 -14.10 15.02 -17.90
C ALA A 433 -13.60 14.33 -16.61
N LEU A 434 -12.49 14.83 -16.09
CA LEU A 434 -12.10 14.55 -14.71
C LEU A 434 -13.09 15.25 -13.78
N THR A 435 -13.40 14.66 -12.63
CA THR A 435 -14.13 15.40 -11.60
C THR A 435 -13.18 16.39 -10.93
N SER A 436 -13.72 17.43 -10.27
CA SER A 436 -12.95 18.56 -9.71
C SER A 436 -11.77 18.10 -8.85
N LEU A 437 -11.98 17.05 -8.07
CA LEU A 437 -10.97 16.46 -7.21
C LEU A 437 -9.75 15.86 -7.95
N TYR A 438 -9.80 15.67 -9.26
CA TYR A 438 -8.74 14.99 -10.03
C TYR A 438 -8.18 15.82 -11.18
N GLU A 439 -8.53 17.10 -11.28
CA GLU A 439 -8.07 18.01 -12.34
C GLU A 439 -6.54 18.26 -12.33
N TYR A 440 -5.85 17.84 -11.27
CA TYR A 440 -4.38 17.84 -11.22
C TYR A 440 -3.72 16.80 -12.15
N ILE A 441 -4.39 15.70 -12.51
CA ILE A 441 -3.77 14.58 -13.23
C ILE A 441 -3.11 15.01 -14.56
N PRO A 442 -3.72 15.84 -15.43
CA PRO A 442 -3.08 16.30 -16.66
C PRO A 442 -1.80 17.09 -16.41
N ARG A 443 -1.72 17.86 -15.31
CA ARG A 443 -0.52 18.62 -14.93
C ARG A 443 0.61 17.67 -14.53
N MET A 444 0.30 16.66 -13.73
CA MET A 444 1.25 15.61 -13.32
C MET A 444 1.81 14.80 -14.48
N ARG A 445 0.97 14.52 -15.49
CA ARG A 445 1.42 13.81 -16.69
C ARG A 445 2.47 14.60 -17.46
N LYS A 446 2.39 15.94 -17.46
CA LYS A 446 3.34 16.83 -18.12
C LYS A 446 4.68 16.90 -17.37
N SER A 447 4.65 17.03 -16.04
CA SER A 447 5.89 17.01 -15.24
C SER A 447 6.65 15.67 -15.37
N ASN A 448 5.93 14.55 -15.45
CA ASN A 448 6.53 13.23 -15.68
C ASN A 448 7.12 13.04 -17.10
N LEU A 449 6.83 13.93 -18.05
CA LEU A 449 7.41 13.92 -19.40
C LEU A 449 8.69 14.78 -19.49
N GLU A 450 8.87 15.74 -18.58
CA GLU A 450 10.01 16.66 -18.52
C GLU A 450 11.23 16.08 -17.78
N ASP A 451 11.12 14.89 -17.18
CA ASP A 451 12.25 14.12 -16.61
C ASP A 451 13.17 13.45 -17.68
N LEU A 452 13.22 13.99 -18.90
CA LEU A 452 14.20 13.64 -19.95
C LEU A 452 15.19 14.81 -20.12
N PRO A 453 16.50 14.56 -20.32
CA PRO A 453 17.53 15.59 -20.15
C PRO A 453 17.39 16.71 -21.18
N ASP A 454 17.50 17.95 -20.65
CA ASP A 454 17.67 19.26 -21.28
C ASP A 454 17.36 19.36 -22.79
N ASN A 455 16.29 20.08 -23.12
CA ASN A 455 16.38 21.20 -24.06
C ASN A 455 15.21 22.18 -23.89
N LEU A 456 15.60 23.45 -23.75
CA LEU A 456 14.81 24.67 -23.74
C LEU A 456 13.55 24.62 -24.61
N VAL A 457 12.38 24.86 -24.01
CA VAL A 457 11.23 25.40 -24.71
C VAL A 457 10.63 26.53 -23.87
N GLU A 458 10.96 27.76 -24.27
CA GLU A 458 10.19 28.94 -23.91
C GLU A 458 8.74 28.74 -24.35
N SER A 459 7.80 28.74 -23.40
CA SER A 459 6.39 28.89 -23.70
C SER A 459 5.88 30.19 -23.09
N ASN A 460 5.32 31.02 -23.96
CA ASN A 460 4.78 32.33 -23.65
C ASN A 460 3.55 32.21 -22.73
N SER A 461 3.74 32.54 -21.45
CA SER A 461 2.69 33.05 -20.57
C SER A 461 3.27 34.24 -19.80
N THR A 462 2.44 35.26 -19.60
CA THR A 462 2.73 36.48 -18.83
C THR A 462 3.70 36.21 -17.67
N LYS A 463 4.93 36.73 -17.78
CA LYS A 463 5.93 36.66 -16.70
C LYS A 463 5.39 37.45 -15.52
N ASN A 464 4.82 36.75 -14.55
CA ASN A 464 4.49 37.32 -13.27
C ASN A 464 5.77 37.90 -12.65
N LYS A 465 5.66 39.11 -12.10
CA LYS A 465 6.81 39.93 -11.71
C LYS A 465 7.54 39.38 -10.48
N TYR A 466 6.85 38.57 -9.68
CA TYR A 466 7.36 37.95 -8.47
C TYR A 466 6.96 36.48 -8.44
N THR A 467 7.92 35.61 -8.13
CA THR A 467 7.69 34.17 -7.97
C THR A 467 8.31 33.65 -6.67
N ARG A 468 7.74 32.59 -6.10
CA ARG A 468 8.24 31.90 -4.91
C ARG A 468 8.03 30.40 -5.08
N LEU A 469 9.04 29.61 -4.73
CA LEU A 469 8.92 28.17 -4.73
C LEU A 469 8.27 27.73 -3.41
N VAL A 470 7.18 26.98 -3.53
CA VAL A 470 6.41 26.41 -2.42
C VAL A 470 6.51 24.91 -2.50
N SER A 471 7.09 24.29 -1.49
CA SER A 471 7.13 22.84 -1.36
C SER A 471 5.98 22.39 -0.46
N LEU A 472 5.09 21.58 -1.01
CA LEU A 472 4.03 20.87 -0.31
C LEU A 472 4.45 19.43 -0.08
N SER A 473 4.26 18.92 1.12
CA SER A 473 4.32 17.49 1.37
C SER A 473 3.23 17.04 2.32
N GLY A 474 2.61 15.89 2.02
CA GLY A 474 1.34 15.49 2.61
C GLY A 474 0.72 14.32 1.86
N HIS A 475 -0.46 13.85 2.27
CA HIS A 475 -1.30 12.96 1.46
C HIS A 475 -1.97 13.74 0.33
N LEU A 476 -1.18 14.49 -0.45
CA LEU A 476 -1.65 15.61 -1.28
C LEU A 476 -2.79 15.20 -2.23
N PHE A 477 -2.78 13.95 -2.69
CA PHE A 477 -3.78 13.40 -3.61
C PHE A 477 -4.89 12.61 -2.93
N ASP A 478 -4.58 11.85 -1.86
CA ASP A 478 -5.59 11.05 -1.15
C ASP A 478 -6.50 11.91 -0.26
N THR A 479 -6.00 13.05 0.23
CA THR A 479 -6.79 14.08 0.95
C THR A 479 -7.21 15.25 0.07
N PHE A 480 -6.79 15.30 -1.20
CA PHE A 480 -7.05 16.39 -2.15
C PHE A 480 -6.47 17.76 -1.78
N MET A 481 -5.52 17.78 -0.85
CA MET A 481 -4.87 19.01 -0.42
C MET A 481 -4.03 19.67 -1.52
N ILE A 482 -3.62 18.91 -2.55
CA ILE A 482 -3.03 19.53 -3.74
C ILE A 482 -4.03 20.48 -4.40
N ASN A 483 -5.31 20.12 -4.52
CA ASN A 483 -6.29 20.96 -5.19
C ASN A 483 -6.59 22.20 -4.35
N GLU A 484 -6.78 22.03 -3.04
CA GLU A 484 -6.98 23.17 -2.13
C GLU A 484 -5.86 24.20 -2.26
N ALA A 485 -4.60 23.74 -2.35
CA ALA A 485 -3.48 24.62 -2.59
C ALA A 485 -3.53 25.32 -3.95
N LEU A 486 -3.86 24.60 -5.03
CA LEU A 486 -3.95 25.18 -6.37
C LEU A 486 -5.13 26.18 -6.50
N ASP A 487 -6.27 25.87 -5.90
CA ASP A 487 -7.47 26.70 -5.89
C ASP A 487 -7.21 28.02 -5.14
N ILE A 488 -6.53 27.99 -3.98
CA ILE A 488 -6.13 29.20 -3.26
C ILE A 488 -5.27 30.13 -4.14
N ILE A 489 -4.36 29.57 -4.92
CA ILE A 489 -3.49 30.36 -5.79
C ILE A 489 -4.31 31.01 -6.91
N GLU A 490 -5.18 30.24 -7.58
CA GLU A 490 -6.00 30.74 -8.69
C GLU A 490 -7.06 31.75 -8.23
N GLU A 491 -7.78 31.50 -7.13
CA GLU A 491 -8.80 32.40 -6.60
C GLU A 491 -8.23 33.75 -6.17
N ALA A 492 -6.99 33.76 -5.67
CA ALA A 492 -6.27 34.98 -5.33
C ALA A 492 -5.67 35.69 -6.57
N GLY A 493 -5.88 35.18 -7.79
CA GLY A 493 -5.34 35.77 -9.02
C GLY A 493 -3.85 35.50 -9.24
N GLY A 494 -3.28 34.53 -8.53
CA GLY A 494 -1.92 34.04 -8.73
C GLY A 494 -1.82 33.03 -9.87
N SER A 495 -0.60 32.82 -10.36
CA SER A 495 -0.26 31.70 -11.23
C SER A 495 0.52 30.66 -10.44
N PHE A 496 0.53 29.41 -10.91
CA PHE A 496 1.50 28.43 -10.43
C PHE A 496 2.05 27.57 -11.56
N HIS A 497 3.25 27.04 -11.36
CA HIS A 497 3.88 26.06 -12.22
C HIS A 497 4.38 24.89 -11.36
N LEU A 498 4.03 23.65 -11.74
CA LEU A 498 4.44 22.45 -11.03
C LEU A 498 5.88 22.08 -11.43
N VAL A 499 6.84 22.48 -10.61
CA VAL A 499 8.28 22.27 -10.86
C VAL A 499 8.67 20.81 -10.67
N LYS A 500 8.13 20.17 -9.63
CA LYS A 500 8.42 18.77 -9.33
C LYS A 500 7.24 18.14 -8.62
N CYS A 501 6.91 16.92 -8.98
CA CYS A 501 5.88 16.18 -8.29
C CYS A 501 6.26 14.70 -8.18
N GLN A 502 6.43 14.23 -6.94
CA GLN A 502 6.60 12.82 -6.64
C GLN A 502 5.35 12.33 -5.95
N VAL A 503 4.58 11.52 -6.66
CA VAL A 503 3.38 10.93 -6.10
C VAL A 503 3.73 9.73 -5.25
N GLY A 504 3.14 9.68 -4.06
CA GLY A 504 3.15 8.48 -3.26
C GLY A 504 2.48 7.33 -3.99
N GLN A 505 3.17 6.19 -4.16
CA GLN A 505 2.67 5.08 -4.99
C GLN A 505 1.58 4.23 -4.29
N SER A 506 1.16 4.59 -3.08
CA SER A 506 0.19 3.87 -2.22
C SER A 506 -0.58 4.85 -1.29
N ALA A 507 -1.69 4.45 -0.62
CA ALA A 507 -2.67 5.38 0.02
C ALA A 507 -2.11 6.40 0.98
N ASP A 508 -1.22 5.88 1.78
CA ASP A 508 -0.72 6.55 2.96
C ASP A 508 0.72 7.01 2.59
N ALA A 509 1.04 7.03 1.29
CA ALA A 509 2.28 7.55 0.78
C ALA A 509 2.16 9.04 0.61
N MET A 510 2.99 9.78 1.36
CA MET A 510 3.08 11.20 1.20
C MET A 510 3.58 11.51 -0.20
N SER A 511 2.84 12.38 -0.83
CA SER A 511 3.22 12.99 -2.06
C SER A 511 4.00 14.26 -1.78
N TYR A 512 4.95 14.54 -2.65
CA TYR A 512 5.77 15.72 -2.60
C TYR A 512 5.53 16.54 -3.85
N SER A 513 5.32 17.83 -3.70
CA SER A 513 5.08 18.74 -4.82
C SER A 513 5.85 20.04 -4.59
N GLU A 514 6.60 20.48 -5.58
CA GLU A 514 7.17 21.83 -5.65
C GLU A 514 6.37 22.63 -6.67
N LEU A 515 5.79 23.73 -6.20
CA LEU A 515 5.03 24.69 -7.00
C LEU A 515 5.82 25.99 -7.05
N GLU A 516 6.15 26.48 -8.24
CA GLU A 516 6.54 27.87 -8.42
C GLU A 516 5.27 28.71 -8.50
N VAL A 517 4.99 29.50 -7.46
CA VAL A 517 3.82 30.37 -7.35
C VAL A 517 4.22 31.77 -7.76
N GLY A 518 3.46 32.40 -8.65
CA GLY A 518 3.74 33.73 -9.18
C GLY A 518 2.58 34.71 -9.02
N ALA A 519 2.87 35.99 -8.85
CA ALA A 519 1.89 37.07 -8.81
C ALA A 519 2.42 38.37 -9.43
N ASP A 520 1.53 39.32 -9.70
CA ASP A 520 1.86 40.62 -10.30
C ASP A 520 2.60 41.56 -9.34
N ASP A 521 2.38 41.42 -8.04
CA ASP A 521 3.08 42.16 -6.98
C ASP A 521 3.38 41.29 -5.74
N ASN A 522 4.33 41.74 -4.92
CA ASN A 522 4.75 41.02 -3.71
C ASN A 522 3.66 40.95 -2.63
N GLU A 523 2.76 41.92 -2.55
CA GLU A 523 1.70 41.92 -1.53
C GLU A 523 0.66 40.84 -1.83
N LEU A 524 0.34 40.65 -3.12
CA LEU A 524 -0.49 39.56 -3.60
C LEU A 524 0.21 38.21 -3.43
N LEU A 525 1.50 38.12 -3.78
CA LEU A 525 2.28 36.90 -3.58
C LEU A 525 2.33 36.49 -2.11
N ASP A 526 2.57 37.44 -1.20
CA ASP A 526 2.58 37.16 0.25
C ASP A 526 1.19 36.74 0.75
N LYS A 527 0.10 37.35 0.27
CA LYS A 527 -1.28 36.91 0.59
C LYS A 527 -1.58 35.49 0.13
N ILE A 528 -1.13 35.11 -1.08
CA ILE A 528 -1.27 33.75 -1.59
C ILE A 528 -0.50 32.77 -0.69
N ILE A 529 0.74 33.12 -0.33
CA ILE A 529 1.60 32.29 0.50
C ILE A 529 1.03 32.14 1.93
N ASP A 530 0.51 33.20 2.52
CA ASP A 530 -0.16 33.16 3.83
C ASP A 530 -1.42 32.28 3.77
N SER A 531 -2.19 32.37 2.69
CA SER A 531 -3.38 31.55 2.47
C SER A 531 -3.02 30.06 2.31
N LEU A 532 -1.98 29.75 1.55
CA LEU A 532 -1.42 28.40 1.45
C LEU A 532 -0.95 27.88 2.80
N THR A 533 -0.32 28.74 3.61
CA THR A 533 0.12 28.43 4.98
C THR A 533 -1.06 28.10 5.90
N SER A 534 -2.21 28.73 5.69
CA SER A 534 -3.43 28.45 6.45
C SER A 534 -4.03 27.07 6.19
N ILE A 535 -3.85 26.49 4.99
CA ILE A 535 -4.24 25.08 4.71
C ILE A 535 -3.44 24.11 5.61
N ALA A 536 -2.18 24.43 5.90
CA ALA A 536 -1.37 23.64 6.81
C ALA A 536 -1.71 23.86 8.30
N ASN A 537 -2.40 24.97 8.64
CA ASN A 537 -2.75 25.36 10.00
C ASN A 537 -4.14 26.06 10.06
N PRO A 538 -5.26 25.33 9.95
CA PRO A 538 -6.60 25.93 10.03
C PRO A 538 -6.81 26.56 11.41
N SER A 539 -7.18 27.84 11.44
CA SER A 539 -7.37 28.60 12.69
C SER A 539 -8.57 28.06 13.49
N GLU A 540 -8.38 27.86 14.80
CA GLU A 540 -9.43 27.47 15.75
C GLU A 540 -10.47 28.59 15.95
N ASP A 541 -11.40 28.77 15.01
CA ASP A 541 -12.57 29.64 15.25
C ASP A 541 -13.85 29.03 14.64
N HIS A 542 -14.38 28.02 15.32
CA HIS A 542 -15.82 27.81 15.60
C HIS A 542 -15.97 26.55 16.46
N GLN A 543 -16.62 26.71 17.61
CA GLN A 543 -16.78 25.69 18.67
C GLN A 543 -17.50 24.42 18.19
N VAL A 544 -16.75 23.36 17.83
CA VAL A 544 -16.99 21.94 18.20
C VAL A 544 -15.64 21.21 18.22
N VAL A 545 -15.27 20.62 19.35
CA VAL A 545 -14.02 19.87 19.52
C VAL A 545 -14.09 18.53 18.79
N THR A 546 -13.28 18.35 17.74
CA THR A 546 -12.83 17.03 17.27
C THR A 546 -11.38 17.11 16.76
N LYS A 547 -10.48 16.37 17.42
CA LYS A 547 -9.05 16.19 17.07
C LYS A 547 -8.90 15.22 15.89
N ASP A 548 -8.38 15.70 14.77
CA ASP A 548 -7.51 14.99 13.80
C ASP A 548 -7.15 16.01 12.69
N THR A 549 -6.05 16.74 12.83
CA THR A 549 -5.57 17.72 11.83
C THR A 549 -4.70 17.00 10.78
N ASN A 550 -4.97 17.25 9.50
CA ASN A 550 -4.16 16.77 8.38
C ASN A 550 -2.71 17.27 8.53
N MET A 551 -1.72 16.37 8.57
CA MET A 551 -0.31 16.77 8.63
C MET A 551 0.19 17.18 7.24
N VAL A 552 0.21 18.49 6.98
CA VAL A 552 0.89 19.06 5.82
C VAL A 552 2.06 19.89 6.28
N SER A 553 3.21 19.69 5.63
CA SER A 553 4.36 20.59 5.81
C SER A 553 4.57 21.42 4.56
N LEU A 554 4.76 22.71 4.79
CA LEU A 554 5.04 23.73 3.79
C LEU A 554 6.45 24.25 4.01
N LYS A 555 7.26 24.27 2.94
CA LYS A 555 8.57 24.94 2.93
C LYS A 555 8.59 26.00 1.84
N PHE A 556 9.24 27.13 2.13
CA PHE A 556 9.33 28.27 1.21
C PHE A 556 10.78 28.49 0.77
N GLY A 557 10.97 28.71 -0.53
CA GLY A 557 12.23 29.19 -1.12
C GLY A 557 11.96 30.39 -2.02
N SER A 558 12.71 31.48 -1.85
CA SER A 558 12.62 32.64 -2.74
C SER A 558 13.60 32.52 -3.90
N PHE A 559 13.10 32.64 -5.12
CA PHE A 559 13.94 32.91 -6.30
C PHE A 559 13.76 34.37 -6.69
N GLN A 560 14.80 35.19 -6.51
CA GLN A 560 14.84 36.52 -7.12
C GLN A 560 15.56 36.39 -8.47
N ASN A 561 14.87 36.75 -9.55
CA ASN A 561 15.54 37.01 -10.84
C ASN A 561 16.38 38.28 -10.70
N GLY A 562 17.68 38.12 -10.44
CA GLY A 562 18.65 39.20 -10.37
C GLY A 562 20.06 38.65 -10.62
N ASP A 563 20.77 39.31 -11.54
CA ASP A 563 22.09 38.94 -12.04
C ASP A 563 23.11 38.54 -10.96
N ILE A 564 23.91 37.55 -11.34
CA ILE A 564 25.06 36.99 -10.62
C ILE A 564 25.92 38.10 -10.01
N THR A 565 26.01 38.14 -8.67
CA THR A 565 27.26 38.45 -7.96
C THR A 565 27.26 37.80 -6.57
N GLU A 566 28.31 37.05 -6.27
CA GLU A 566 28.56 36.34 -5.01
C GLU A 566 28.68 37.30 -3.82
N SER A 567 28.04 36.97 -2.70
CA SER A 567 28.65 37.08 -1.36
C SER A 567 27.81 36.33 -0.33
N TYR A 568 28.47 35.43 0.43
CA TYR A 568 27.91 34.82 1.63
C TYR A 568 27.90 35.85 2.77
N ASP A 569 26.74 36.06 3.40
CA ASP A 569 26.70 36.40 4.83
C ASP A 569 25.46 35.80 5.50
N GLY A 570 25.65 35.33 6.73
CA GLY A 570 24.72 34.49 7.47
C GLY A 570 23.52 35.25 8.02
N GLY A 571 22.32 34.69 7.82
CA GLY A 571 21.08 35.15 8.44
C GLY A 571 20.18 33.96 8.75
N LYS A 572 19.92 33.72 10.04
CA LYS A 572 19.06 32.66 10.56
C LYS A 572 17.64 32.75 9.98
N SER A 573 17.18 31.71 9.30
CA SER A 573 15.76 31.48 9.05
C SER A 573 15.11 30.88 10.29
N ALA A 574 14.14 31.57 10.87
CA ALA A 574 13.35 31.08 11.98
C ALA A 574 12.30 30.07 11.46
N VAL A 575 12.22 28.91 12.09
CA VAL A 575 11.23 27.86 11.82
C VAL A 575 10.24 27.86 12.98
N LEU A 576 8.95 28.06 12.69
CA LEU A 576 7.87 27.93 13.65
C LEU A 576 6.97 26.77 13.19
N ILE A 577 6.93 25.69 13.97
CA ILE A 577 6.09 24.52 13.71
C ILE A 577 5.24 24.28 14.96
N LEU A 578 3.92 24.42 14.83
CA LEU A 578 2.93 24.07 15.86
C LEU A 578 2.22 22.79 15.39
N GLY A 579 2.32 21.73 16.18
CA GLY A 579 1.81 20.40 15.83
C GLY A 579 0.39 20.10 16.35
N ALA A 580 -0.24 19.10 15.75
CA ALA A 580 -0.98 18.01 16.42
C ALA A 580 -1.44 16.96 15.38
N ALA A 581 -1.27 15.68 15.71
CA ALA A 581 -1.38 14.52 14.82
C ALA A 581 -2.57 13.60 15.11
N ARG A 582 -3.04 12.84 14.09
CA ARG A 582 -3.40 11.40 14.15
C ARG A 582 -4.03 10.79 12.85
N ARG A 583 -3.61 9.52 12.55
CA ARG A 583 -4.31 8.36 11.88
C ARG A 583 -4.46 8.31 10.32
N THR A 584 -4.63 7.19 9.58
CA THR A 584 -4.20 5.74 9.54
C THR A 584 -4.76 5.04 8.23
N VAL A 585 -4.00 4.17 7.54
CA VAL A 585 -4.33 2.85 6.87
C VAL A 585 -4.30 2.68 5.31
N PHE A 586 -3.23 1.99 4.84
CA PHE A 586 -2.91 1.43 3.51
C PHE A 586 -3.80 0.31 2.92
N MET A 587 -3.53 0.12 1.62
CA MET A 587 -4.26 -0.41 0.46
C MET A 587 -4.18 -1.91 0.19
#